data_AF-A0A4Q3A096-F1
#
_entry.id   AF-A0A4Q3A096-F1
#
_cell.length_a   1.000
_cell.length_b   1.000
_cell.length_c   1.000
_cell.angle_alpha   90.00
_cell.angle_beta   90.00
_cell.angle_gamma   90.00
#
_symmetry.space_group_name_H-M   'P 1'
#
loop_
_entity.id
_entity.type
_entity.pdbx_description
1 polymer ?
#
loop_
_entity_poly.entity_id
_entity_poly.type
_entity_poly.pdbx_seq_one_letter_code
_entity_poly.pdbx_strand_id
1 'polypeptide(L)' 'MSEKKNSPHDRRVDVYLRPQILPMVKAFAEDNHMSQSECMNFFASQYIASLPADQKERYKAIAQSKNSY' A
#
# COMPACT_ATOMS: atom_id res chain seq x y z
N MET A 1 29.93 3.67 5.21
CA MET A 1 28.80 4.61 5.00
C MET A 1 27.87 3.97 3.98
N SER A 2 26.75 3.39 4.40
CA SER A 2 25.84 2.73 3.46
C SER A 2 25.06 3.78 2.68
N GLU A 3 25.24 3.79 1.37
CA GLU A 3 24.42 4.55 0.44
C GLU A 3 22.95 4.15 0.63
N LYS A 4 22.15 5.06 1.19
CA LYS A 4 20.69 4.96 1.08
C LYS A 4 20.34 5.15 -0.39
N LYS A 5 20.27 4.05 -1.12
CA LYS A 5 19.60 3.99 -2.42
C LYS A 5 18.12 4.31 -2.17
N ASN A 6 17.76 5.59 -2.28
CA ASN A 6 16.36 5.97 -2.44
C ASN A 6 15.92 5.38 -3.78
N SER A 7 15.24 4.23 -3.72
CA SER A 7 14.63 3.62 -4.89
C SER A 7 13.67 4.66 -5.51
N PRO A 8 13.83 5.03 -6.80
CA PRO A 8 12.95 5.98 -7.48
C PRO A 8 11.48 5.50 -7.56
N HIS A 9 11.19 4.29 -7.07
CA HIS A 9 9.88 3.65 -7.08
C HIS A 9 9.03 3.90 -5.81
N ASP A 10 9.56 4.61 -4.80
CA ASP A 10 8.83 4.85 -3.56
C ASP A 10 7.90 6.07 -3.72
N ARG A 11 6.89 5.92 -4.58
CA ARG A 11 5.85 6.93 -4.79
C ARG A 11 5.06 7.10 -3.49
N ARG A 12 5.34 8.20 -2.79
CA ARG A 12 4.56 8.61 -1.63
C ARG A 12 3.17 9.07 -2.08
N VAL A 13 2.15 8.57 -1.41
CA VAL A 13 0.74 8.96 -1.63
C VAL A 13 0.16 9.32 -0.29
N ASP A 14 -0.35 10.55 -0.18
CA ASP A 14 -1.11 10.97 0.98
C ASP A 14 -2.53 10.39 0.88
N VAL A 15 -2.95 9.70 1.93
CA VAL A 15 -4.27 9.06 2.00
C VAL A 15 -5.04 9.65 3.17
N TYR A 16 -6.24 10.16 2.87
CA TYR A 16 -7.15 10.67 3.88
C TYR A 16 -8.07 9.55 4.35
N LEU A 17 -7.94 9.16 5.61
CA LEU A 17 -8.81 8.18 6.25
C LEU A 17 -9.97 8.86 6.96
N ARG A 18 -11.11 8.16 7.02
CA ARG A 18 -12.22 8.59 7.87
C ARG A 18 -11.77 8.63 9.34
N PRO A 19 -12.23 9.60 10.15
CA PRO A 19 -11.75 9.77 11.53
C PRO A 19 -11.84 8.52 12.40
N GLN A 20 -12.87 7.70 12.21
CA GLN A 20 -13.06 6.44 12.95
C GLN A 20 -12.10 5.32 12.54
N ILE A 21 -11.48 5.40 11.35
CA ILE A 21 -10.60 4.35 10.82
C ILE A 21 -9.15 4.56 11.25
N LEU A 22 -8.71 5.81 11.39
CA LEU A 22 -7.33 6.13 11.75
C LEU A 22 -6.88 5.49 13.09
N PRO A 23 -7.69 5.50 14.17
CA PRO A 23 -7.33 4.80 15.41
C PRO A 23 -7.17 3.29 15.22
N MET A 24 -8.01 2.67 14.38
CA MET A 24 -7.95 1.24 14.11
C MET A 24 -6.67 0.86 13.36
N VAL A 25 -6.27 1.68 12.37
CA VAL A 25 -5.01 1.48 11.63
C VAL A 25 -3.80 1.62 12.54
N LYS A 26 -3.82 2.60 13.47
CA LYS A 26 -2.74 2.79 14.44
C LYS A 26 -2.62 1.61 15.40
N ALA A 27 -3.73 1.19 16.02
CA ALA A 27 -3.73 0.05 16.93
C ALA A 27 -3.22 -1.23 16.24
N PHE A 28 -3.73 -1.53 15.04
CA PHE A 28 -3.26 -2.70 14.28
C PHE A 28 -1.77 -2.61 13.94
N ALA A 29 -1.28 -1.43 13.55
CA ALA A 29 0.14 -1.24 13.24
C ALA A 29 1.03 -1.45 14.47
N GLU A 30 0.60 -0.94 15.63
CA GLU A 30 1.28 -1.11 16.92
C GLU A 30 1.31 -2.59 17.35
N ASP A 31 0.16 -3.27 17.32
CA ASP A 31 0.02 -4.67 17.68
C ASP A 31 0.87 -5.61 16.82
N ASN A 32 1.11 -5.24 15.56
CA ASN A 32 1.89 -6.03 14.60
C ASN A 32 3.31 -5.50 14.39
N HIS A 33 3.78 -4.56 15.21
CA HIS A 33 5.13 -3.98 15.14
C HIS A 33 5.51 -3.47 13.74
N MET A 34 4.58 -2.84 13.03
CA MET A 34 4.79 -2.28 11.69
C MET A 34 4.49 -0.79 11.63
N SER A 35 5.02 -0.09 10.63
CA SER A 35 4.66 1.31 10.38
C SER A 35 3.22 1.44 9.87
N GLN A 36 2.61 2.61 10.05
CA GLN A 36 1.28 2.89 9.49
C GLN A 36 1.27 2.73 7.95
N SER A 37 2.35 3.08 7.26
CA SER A 37 2.49 2.88 5.82
C SER A 37 2.50 1.40 5.43
N GLU A 38 3.22 0.57 6.17
CA GLU A 38 3.24 -0.89 5.94
C GLU A 38 1.87 -1.50 6.21
N CYS A 39 1.20 -1.06 7.27
CA CYS A 39 -0.17 -1.45 7.60
C CYS A 39 -1.15 -1.11 6.45
N MET A 40 -1.07 0.10 5.89
CA MET A 40 -1.90 0.49 4.75
C MET A 40 -1.59 -0.33 3.49
N ASN A 41 -0.31 -0.59 3.20
CA ASN A 41 0.10 -1.43 2.08
C ASN A 41 -0.34 -2.89 2.25
N PHE A 42 -0.31 -3.41 3.49
CA PHE A 42 -0.83 -4.72 3.84
C PHE A 42 -2.33 -4.82 3.54
N PHE A 43 -3.14 -3.90 4.04
CA PHE A 43 -4.59 -3.90 3.79
C PHE A 43 -4.92 -3.72 2.30
N ALA A 44 -4.22 -2.83 1.59
CA ALA A 44 -4.39 -2.67 0.15
C ALA A 44 -4.10 -3.98 -0.60
N SER A 45 -3.04 -4.70 -0.21
CA SER A 45 -2.67 -5.98 -0.82
C SER A 45 -3.71 -7.06 -0.55
N GLN A 46 -4.23 -7.15 0.68
CA GLN A 46 -5.29 -8.08 1.05
C GLN A 46 -6.58 -7.81 0.26
N TYR A 47 -6.95 -6.54 0.10
CA TYR A 47 -8.09 -6.15 -0.72
C TYR A 47 -7.92 -6.59 -2.17
N ILE A 48 -6.78 -6.30 -2.80
CA ILE A 48 -6.52 -6.72 -4.19
C ILE A 48 -6.55 -8.26 -4.30
N ALA A 49 -6.03 -8.98 -3.30
CA ALA A 49 -6.06 -10.43 -3.26
C ALA A 49 -7.47 -11.01 -3.10
N SER A 50 -8.41 -10.29 -2.49
CA SER A 50 -9.81 -10.73 -2.34
C SER A 50 -10.68 -10.44 -3.57
N LEU A 51 -10.23 -9.58 -4.49
CA LEU A 51 -11.00 -9.22 -5.68
C LEU A 51 -11.25 -10.41 -6.61
N PRO A 52 -12.37 -10.39 -7.37
CA PRO A 52 -12.60 -11.30 -8.49
C PRO A 52 -11.51 -11.22 -9.57
N ALA A 53 -11.36 -12.29 -10.37
CA ALA A 53 -10.27 -12.43 -11.35
C ALA A 53 -10.27 -11.32 -12.41
N ASP A 54 -11.45 -10.95 -12.92
CA ASP A 54 -11.67 -9.87 -13.87
C ASP A 54 -11.22 -8.50 -13.32
N GLN A 55 -11.45 -8.25 -12.03
CA GLN A 55 -11.02 -7.01 -11.39
C GLN A 55 -9.51 -7.01 -11.12
N LYS A 56 -8.94 -8.15 -10.71
CA LYS A 56 -7.48 -8.30 -10.50
C LYS A 56 -6.68 -8.01 -11.76
N GLU A 57 -7.14 -8.48 -12.92
CA GLU A 57 -6.49 -8.22 -14.20
C GLU A 57 -6.43 -6.73 -14.53
N ARG A 58 -7.50 -5.98 -14.24
CA ARG A 58 -7.51 -4.51 -14.42
C ARG A 58 -6.47 -3.82 -13.54
N TYR A 59 -6.35 -4.22 -12.26
CA TYR A 59 -5.33 -3.67 -11.37
C TYR A 59 -3.90 -4.02 -11.81
N LYS A 60 -3.67 -5.25 -12.29
CA LYS A 60 -2.37 -5.67 -12.85
C LYS A 60 -1.99 -4.86 -14.09
N ALA A 61 -2.94 -4.63 -15.00
CA ALA A 61 -2.71 -3.83 -16.21
C ALA A 61 -2.35 -2.37 -15.86
N ILE A 62 -3.03 -1.76 -14.88
CA ILE A 62 -2.71 -0.39 -14.42
C ILE A 62 -1.32 -0.32 -13.79
N ALA A 63 -0.93 -1.32 -12.99
CA ALA A 63 0.40 -1.38 -12.38
C ALA A 63 1.50 -1.53 -13.44
N GLN A 64 1.28 -2.35 -14.48
CA GLN A 64 2.23 -2.59 -15.56
C GLN A 64 2.36 -1.40 -16.53
N SER A 65 1.26 -0.70 -16.82
CA SER A 65 1.23 0.46 -17.75
C SER A 65 2.11 1.64 -17.32
N LYS A 66 2.56 1.67 -16.06
CA LYS A 66 3.38 2.75 -15.49
C LYS A 66 4.89 2.47 -15.51
N ASN A 67 5.33 1.33 -16.06
CA ASN A 67 6.74 0.97 -16.24
C ASN A 67 7.26 1.22 -17.67
N SER A 68 6.48 1.90 -18.52
CA SER A 68 6.87 2.28 -19.87
C SER A 68 7.10 3.80 -19.96
N TYR A 69 8.21 4.27 -19.39
CA TYR A 69 8.81 5.58 -19.68
C TYR A 69 10.33 5.47 -19.63
#